data_AF-T0RKF0-F1
#
_entry.id   AF-T0RKF0-F1
#
_cell.length_a   1.000
_cell.length_b   1.000
_cell.length_c   1.000
_cell.angle_alpha   90.00
_cell.angle_beta   90.00
_cell.angle_gamma   90.00
#
_symmetry.space_group_name_H-M   'P 1'
#
loop_
_entity.id
_entity.type
_entity.pdbx_description
1 polymer ?
#
loop_
_entity_poly.entity_id
_entity_poly.type
_entity_poly.pdbx_seq_one_letter_code
_entity_poly.pdbx_strand_id
1 'polypeptide(L)'
;MRPLRSAILSTILLVNMAQASEAPARVKWMDKMFYTVNRNVDLQAPIWVNTEAERNSYGTEYMKSLITSAHKIAKKYLEYGDHEAYNAFMMLSLTFPLHEGLYMSFRETKDEKGLCYEPANSGDIMFQQTKKKIFENVQVNLESEFASEEEKRQLEILKESDIENFEKLRNILVDDYTHIKLQEKKESIANTESPSNYRHFKKYLKGGENPFIVECSDVKEDQIIRQIIRGGDGTDIGPVQLSLRWHFDNFIGKKYYESIDKTFDYGLNFIHAGFKKLYYDSTNSKKAMSCVMTGGKVDLNKLIRATWSGKYNQGQVSKSCRIDDINKLAELEKESSKLTRKIRFVSSRSKKQKYQEKVTQLENEIKMIKRHPDFHFKNNLEKVNGFLDKKSVGYTDSISFETSKEVKDAIDEIINNFNEGNADGKTHSKVQAILKS
;
A
#
# COMPACT_ATOMS: atom_id res chain seq x y z
N MET A 1 83.61 10.66 -21.75
CA MET A 1 83.04 9.32 -21.53
C MET A 1 82.71 9.16 -20.06
N ARG A 2 81.43 9.13 -19.70
CA ARG A 2 80.91 8.61 -18.42
C ARG A 2 79.42 8.31 -18.61
N PRO A 3 78.95 7.07 -18.37
CA PRO A 3 77.56 6.69 -18.55
C PRO A 3 76.73 6.75 -17.26
N LEU A 4 75.42 6.88 -17.49
CA LEU A 4 74.26 6.44 -16.71
C LEU A 4 74.16 6.76 -15.21
N ARG A 5 73.22 7.66 -14.88
CA ARG A 5 72.41 7.59 -13.67
C ARG A 5 70.95 7.32 -14.06
N SER A 6 70.46 6.16 -13.65
CA SER A 6 69.05 5.76 -13.70
C SER A 6 68.27 6.55 -12.66
N ALA A 7 67.23 7.28 -13.08
CA ALA A 7 66.30 7.95 -12.18
C ALA A 7 65.10 7.02 -11.95
N ILE A 8 64.88 6.66 -10.68
CA ILE A 8 63.74 5.88 -10.21
C ILE A 8 62.51 6.80 -10.22
N LEU A 9 61.51 6.40 -11.01
CA LEU A 9 60.20 7.04 -11.09
C LEU A 9 59.36 6.57 -9.89
N SER A 10 59.14 7.43 -8.89
CA SER A 10 58.18 7.18 -7.82
C SER A 10 56.80 7.64 -8.26
N THR A 11 55.97 6.70 -8.70
CA THR A 11 54.52 6.88 -8.87
C THR A 11 53.86 6.83 -7.49
N ILE A 12 53.49 7.98 -6.93
CA ILE A 12 52.63 8.04 -5.76
C ILE A 12 51.20 7.73 -6.23
N LEU A 13 50.73 6.53 -5.92
CA LEU A 13 49.32 6.14 -6.01
C LEU A 13 48.49 7.01 -5.07
N LEU A 14 47.63 7.85 -5.63
CA LEU A 14 46.45 8.36 -4.94
C LEU A 14 45.50 7.17 -4.72
N VAL A 15 45.57 6.58 -3.54
CA VAL A 15 44.54 5.66 -3.05
C VAL A 15 43.31 6.51 -2.75
N ASN A 16 42.28 6.39 -3.59
CA ASN A 16 40.93 6.81 -3.25
C ASN A 16 40.54 6.10 -1.94
N MET A 17 40.53 6.83 -0.83
CA MET A 17 39.88 6.35 0.38
C MET A 17 38.40 6.16 0.08
N ALA A 18 37.96 4.92 0.21
CA ALA A 18 36.56 4.53 0.14
C ALA A 18 35.72 5.45 1.04
N GLN A 19 34.76 6.13 0.45
CA GLN A 19 33.65 6.71 1.18
C GLN A 19 32.96 5.56 1.92
N ALA A 20 33.04 5.57 3.25
CA ALA A 20 32.14 4.77 4.06
C ALA A 20 30.73 5.24 3.71
N SER A 21 29.97 4.41 2.99
CA SER A 21 28.57 4.70 2.69
C SER A 21 27.83 4.82 4.02
N GLU A 22 27.43 6.03 4.38
CA GLU A 22 26.49 6.25 5.49
C GLU A 22 25.31 5.29 5.30
N ALA A 23 24.93 4.58 6.35
CA ALA A 23 23.79 3.67 6.28
C ALA A 23 22.55 4.47 5.81
N PRO A 24 21.74 3.93 4.89
CA PRO A 24 20.55 4.63 4.39
C PRO A 24 19.68 5.11 5.57
N ALA A 25 19.20 6.34 5.53
CA ALA A 25 18.38 6.87 6.62
C ALA A 25 17.16 5.96 6.84
N ARG A 26 16.90 5.50 8.07
CA ARG A 26 15.81 4.56 8.32
C ARG A 26 14.47 5.26 8.51
N VAL A 27 13.44 4.80 7.80
CA VAL A 27 12.06 5.27 7.98
C VAL A 27 11.27 4.25 8.80
N LYS A 28 11.42 4.32 10.15
CA LYS A 28 10.93 3.28 11.08
C LYS A 28 9.47 2.86 10.91
N TRP A 29 8.59 3.79 10.55
CA TRP A 29 7.16 3.48 10.40
C TRP A 29 6.89 2.55 9.21
N MET A 30 7.77 2.55 8.20
CA MET A 30 7.67 1.67 7.04
C MET A 30 8.03 0.23 7.34
N ASP A 31 8.77 -0.07 8.40
CA ASP A 31 9.27 -1.43 8.68
C ASP A 31 8.14 -2.45 8.82
N LYS A 32 6.96 -1.99 9.20
CA LYS A 32 5.74 -2.78 9.28
C LYS A 32 4.94 -2.78 7.98
N MET A 33 5.53 -2.49 6.82
CA MET A 33 4.84 -2.48 5.52
C MET A 33 5.54 -3.37 4.47
N PHE A 34 6.52 -4.17 4.89
CA PHE A 34 7.29 -4.99 3.97
C PHE A 34 7.32 -6.46 4.41
N TYR A 35 7.57 -7.33 3.43
CA TYR A 35 8.11 -8.67 3.66
C TYR A 35 9.60 -8.67 3.33
N THR A 36 10.40 -9.39 4.12
CA THR A 36 11.79 -9.68 3.74
C THR A 36 11.84 -10.80 2.70
N VAL A 37 12.52 -10.51 1.59
CA VAL A 37 12.62 -11.34 0.40
C VAL A 37 13.93 -12.13 0.43
N ASN A 38 13.90 -13.34 -0.11
CA ASN A 38 15.08 -14.17 -0.27
C ASN A 38 16.08 -13.52 -1.22
N ARG A 39 17.33 -13.37 -0.77
CA ARG A 39 18.41 -12.76 -1.53
C ARG A 39 18.73 -13.50 -2.85
N ASN A 40 18.37 -14.76 -2.96
CA ASN A 40 18.60 -15.56 -4.16
C ASN A 40 17.55 -15.31 -5.25
N VAL A 41 16.50 -14.52 -4.96
CA VAL A 41 15.48 -14.18 -5.95
C VAL A 41 16.03 -13.12 -6.89
N ASP A 42 15.90 -13.39 -8.19
CA ASP A 42 16.12 -12.43 -9.25
C ASP A 42 14.92 -11.48 -9.36
N LEU A 43 15.15 -10.19 -9.19
CA LEU A 43 14.11 -9.16 -9.21
C LEU A 43 14.28 -8.31 -10.45
N GLN A 44 13.23 -8.23 -11.26
CA GLN A 44 13.19 -7.40 -12.47
C GLN A 44 12.49 -6.08 -12.15
N ALA A 45 13.07 -5.30 -11.24
CA ALA A 45 12.51 -4.05 -10.76
C ALA A 45 13.60 -3.11 -10.22
N PRO A 46 13.40 -1.79 -10.30
CA PRO A 46 14.28 -0.85 -9.58
C PRO A 46 14.14 -1.08 -8.07
N ILE A 47 15.25 -0.91 -7.35
CA ILE A 47 15.32 -1.10 -5.90
C ILE A 47 15.42 0.26 -5.24
N TRP A 48 14.51 0.54 -4.31
CA TRP A 48 14.55 1.79 -3.55
C TRP A 48 15.61 1.68 -2.45
N VAL A 49 16.50 2.66 -2.38
CA VAL A 49 17.47 2.82 -1.29
C VAL A 49 17.33 4.23 -0.74
N ASN A 50 17.36 4.39 0.58
CA ASN A 50 17.05 5.69 1.20
C ASN A 50 18.22 6.69 1.19
N THR A 51 18.90 6.82 0.06
CA THR A 51 19.83 7.91 -0.23
C THR A 51 19.23 8.78 -1.32
N GLU A 52 19.47 10.09 -1.31
CA GLU A 52 18.82 11.00 -2.27
C GLU A 52 19.09 10.61 -3.73
N ALA A 53 20.34 10.31 -4.08
CA ALA A 53 20.74 9.92 -5.41
C ALA A 53 20.03 8.63 -5.88
N GLU A 54 20.00 7.59 -5.03
CA GLU A 54 19.38 6.31 -5.39
C GLU A 54 17.85 6.41 -5.41
N ARG A 55 17.24 7.18 -4.50
CA ARG A 55 15.79 7.48 -4.54
C ARG A 55 15.39 8.13 -5.86
N ASN A 56 16.18 9.08 -6.35
CA ASN A 56 15.87 9.80 -7.59
C ASN A 56 16.04 8.91 -8.84
N SER A 57 17.09 8.07 -8.85
CA SER A 57 17.27 7.06 -9.91
C SER A 57 16.13 6.04 -9.91
N TYR A 58 15.77 5.53 -8.73
CA TYR A 58 14.63 4.64 -8.55
C TYR A 58 13.33 5.30 -9.05
N GLY A 59 13.09 6.55 -8.65
CA GLY A 59 11.89 7.30 -9.00
C GLY A 59 11.70 7.48 -10.50
N THR A 60 12.80 7.74 -11.21
CA THR A 60 12.82 7.86 -12.67
C THR A 60 12.37 6.55 -13.32
N GLU A 61 12.99 5.43 -12.97
CA GLU A 61 12.68 4.11 -13.55
C GLU A 61 11.27 3.64 -13.19
N TYR A 62 10.86 3.84 -11.92
CA TYR A 62 9.54 3.46 -11.45
C TYR A 62 8.44 4.21 -12.21
N MET A 63 8.54 5.53 -12.31
CA MET A 63 7.54 6.35 -12.98
C MET A 63 7.55 6.13 -14.50
N LYS A 64 8.73 5.94 -15.11
CA LYS A 64 8.85 5.55 -16.51
C LYS A 64 8.12 4.24 -16.80
N SER A 65 8.32 3.22 -15.96
CA SER A 65 7.66 1.90 -16.09
C SER A 65 6.14 2.02 -15.94
N LEU A 66 5.67 2.80 -14.96
CA LEU A 66 4.25 3.05 -14.71
C LEU A 66 3.57 3.74 -15.91
N ILE A 67 4.15 4.85 -16.38
CA ILE A 67 3.63 5.64 -17.50
C ILE A 67 3.63 4.82 -18.79
N THR A 68 4.70 4.05 -19.03
CA THR A 68 4.80 3.18 -20.21
C THR A 68 3.72 2.11 -20.23
N SER A 69 3.51 1.43 -19.10
CA SER A 69 2.47 0.40 -18.95
C SER A 69 1.07 1.00 -19.09
N ALA A 70 0.83 2.18 -18.50
CA ALA A 70 -0.44 2.89 -18.61
C ALA A 70 -0.72 3.32 -20.07
N HIS A 71 0.26 3.90 -20.74
CA HIS A 71 0.15 4.30 -22.14
C HIS A 71 -0.18 3.11 -23.04
N LYS A 72 0.53 1.98 -22.88
CA LYS A 72 0.29 0.75 -23.65
C LYS A 72 -1.18 0.30 -23.60
N ILE A 73 -1.84 0.48 -22.46
CA ILE A 73 -3.26 0.12 -22.26
C ILE A 73 -4.20 1.19 -22.84
N ALA A 74 -3.85 2.47 -22.65
CA ALA A 74 -4.68 3.61 -22.99
C ALA A 74 -4.57 4.06 -24.44
N LYS A 75 -3.48 3.73 -25.16
CA LYS A 75 -3.21 4.22 -26.53
C LYS A 75 -4.37 4.03 -27.51
N LYS A 76 -5.16 2.97 -27.33
CA LYS A 76 -6.38 2.72 -28.13
C LYS A 76 -7.39 3.86 -28.06
N TYR A 77 -7.47 4.57 -26.93
CA TYR A 77 -8.35 5.73 -26.80
C TYR A 77 -7.90 6.85 -27.75
N LEU A 78 -6.58 7.08 -27.87
CA LEU A 78 -6.03 8.03 -28.84
C LEU A 78 -6.30 7.60 -30.29
N GLU A 79 -6.20 6.30 -30.59
CA GLU A 79 -6.52 5.75 -31.90
C GLU A 79 -8.00 6.01 -32.29
N TYR A 80 -8.90 6.12 -31.31
CA TYR A 80 -10.31 6.48 -31.51
C TYR A 80 -10.60 7.98 -31.37
N GLY A 81 -9.60 8.82 -31.11
CA GLY A 81 -9.79 10.26 -30.83
C GLY A 81 -10.42 10.57 -29.47
N ASP A 82 -10.47 9.60 -28.55
CA ASP A 82 -11.03 9.72 -27.21
C ASP A 82 -9.94 10.18 -26.22
N HIS A 83 -9.53 11.44 -26.34
CA HIS A 83 -8.48 12.01 -25.49
C HIS A 83 -8.92 12.12 -24.02
N GLU A 84 -10.22 12.32 -23.75
CA GLU A 84 -10.74 12.35 -22.39
C GLU A 84 -10.54 11.02 -21.66
N ALA A 85 -10.88 9.89 -22.28
CA ALA A 85 -10.66 8.57 -21.69
C ALA A 85 -9.17 8.27 -21.51
N TYR A 86 -8.33 8.68 -22.46
CA TYR A 86 -6.87 8.55 -22.34
C TYR A 86 -6.36 9.32 -21.12
N ASN A 87 -6.64 10.63 -21.03
CA ASN A 87 -6.17 11.50 -19.96
C ASN A 87 -6.66 11.01 -18.58
N ALA A 88 -7.94 10.63 -18.49
CA ALA A 88 -8.51 10.10 -17.26
C ALA A 88 -7.86 8.78 -16.83
N PHE A 89 -7.54 7.87 -17.77
CA PHE A 89 -6.85 6.63 -17.41
C PHE A 89 -5.38 6.86 -17.03
N MET A 90 -4.68 7.78 -17.70
CA MET A 90 -3.32 8.13 -17.31
C MET A 90 -3.30 8.71 -15.89
N MET A 91 -4.23 9.61 -15.55
CA MET A 91 -4.35 10.13 -14.18
C MET A 91 -4.72 9.04 -13.15
N LEU A 92 -5.62 8.12 -13.51
CA LEU A 92 -5.92 6.95 -12.69
C LEU A 92 -4.66 6.11 -12.44
N SER A 93 -3.80 5.93 -13.45
CA SER A 93 -2.57 5.14 -13.29
C SER A 93 -1.57 5.78 -12.33
N LEU A 94 -1.46 7.12 -12.31
CA LEU A 94 -0.61 7.83 -11.36
C LEU A 94 -1.14 7.72 -9.94
N THR A 95 -2.46 7.82 -9.75
CA THR A 95 -3.06 7.72 -8.41
C THR A 95 -3.06 6.30 -7.86
N PHE A 96 -3.17 5.29 -8.72
CA PHE A 96 -3.41 3.91 -8.32
C PHE A 96 -2.39 3.36 -7.29
N PRO A 97 -1.06 3.48 -7.52
CA PRO A 97 -0.07 3.01 -6.54
C PRO A 97 -0.05 3.77 -5.20
N LEU A 98 -0.66 4.96 -5.09
CA LEU A 98 -0.67 5.74 -3.85
C LEU A 98 -1.80 5.35 -2.88
N HIS A 99 -2.79 4.57 -3.30
CA HIS A 99 -3.93 4.24 -2.43
C HIS A 99 -3.54 3.42 -1.22
N GLU A 100 -2.65 2.45 -1.43
CA GLU A 100 -2.18 1.56 -0.38
C GLU A 100 -0.66 1.33 -0.47
N GLY A 101 -0.02 1.86 -1.51
CA GLY A 101 1.43 1.84 -1.70
C GLY A 101 2.07 3.21 -1.45
N LEU A 102 3.39 3.25 -1.62
CA LEU A 102 4.24 4.41 -1.32
C LEU A 102 5.05 4.85 -2.55
N TYR A 103 4.53 4.62 -3.76
CA TYR A 103 5.34 4.55 -4.99
C TYR A 103 6.60 3.68 -4.81
N MET A 104 6.44 2.59 -4.07
CA MET A 104 7.51 1.68 -3.73
C MET A 104 7.12 0.28 -4.17
N SER A 105 8.02 -0.45 -4.81
CA SER A 105 7.87 -1.89 -5.04
C SER A 105 8.78 -2.65 -4.11
N PHE A 106 10.08 -2.50 -4.34
CA PHE A 106 11.13 -3.11 -3.55
C PHE A 106 11.98 -2.05 -2.88
N ARG A 107 12.50 -2.38 -1.69
CA ARG A 107 13.52 -1.60 -1.01
C ARG A 107 14.70 -2.46 -0.60
N GLU A 108 15.84 -1.81 -0.43
CA GLU A 108 17.02 -2.37 0.18
C GLU A 108 17.42 -1.53 1.40
N THR A 109 17.79 -2.23 2.48
CA THR A 109 18.18 -1.62 3.75
C THR A 109 19.14 -2.55 4.49
N LYS A 110 19.99 -2.01 5.37
CA LYS A 110 20.80 -2.80 6.30
C LYS A 110 19.89 -3.34 7.40
N ASP A 111 19.88 -4.64 7.65
CA ASP A 111 19.10 -5.29 8.73
C ASP A 111 19.70 -4.97 10.10
N GLU A 112 19.44 -3.76 10.59
CA GLU A 112 19.54 -3.46 12.02
C GLU A 112 18.52 -4.31 12.77
N LYS A 113 18.95 -5.08 13.77
CA LYS A 113 18.15 -6.00 14.58
C LYS A 113 16.64 -5.66 14.60
N GLY A 114 15.85 -6.46 13.88
CA GLY A 114 14.38 -6.38 13.84
C GLY A 114 13.76 -5.73 12.59
N LEU A 115 14.49 -5.56 11.46
CA LEU A 115 13.85 -5.16 10.20
C LEU A 115 13.18 -6.32 9.48
N CYS A 116 13.67 -7.55 9.66
CA CYS A 116 12.86 -8.72 9.32
C CYS A 116 11.68 -8.83 10.31
N TYR A 117 10.49 -8.48 9.83
CA TYR A 117 9.29 -8.40 10.65
C TYR A 117 8.59 -9.77 10.70
N GLU A 118 8.95 -10.56 11.71
CA GLU A 118 8.50 -11.95 11.87
C GLU A 118 6.98 -12.14 11.70
N PRO A 119 6.09 -11.32 12.30
CA PRO A 119 4.65 -11.49 12.08
C PRO A 119 4.23 -11.39 10.62
N ALA A 120 4.93 -10.60 9.80
CA ALA A 120 4.67 -10.56 8.37
C ALA A 120 5.30 -11.78 7.66
N ASN A 121 6.57 -12.06 7.92
CA ASN A 121 7.33 -13.12 7.24
C ASN A 121 6.85 -14.54 7.56
N SER A 122 6.18 -14.76 8.70
CA SER A 122 5.52 -16.01 9.06
C SER A 122 4.08 -16.13 8.53
N GLY A 123 3.46 -14.99 8.18
CA GLY A 123 2.05 -14.87 7.82
C GLY A 123 1.09 -14.63 9.01
N ASP A 124 1.60 -14.53 10.24
CA ASP A 124 0.81 -14.29 11.46
C ASP A 124 0.02 -12.99 11.43
N ILE A 125 0.51 -12.00 10.69
CA ILE A 125 -0.13 -10.70 10.53
C ILE A 125 -1.55 -10.82 9.98
N MET A 126 -1.81 -11.81 9.12
CA MET A 126 -3.14 -12.07 8.54
C MET A 126 -4.14 -12.58 9.59
N PHE A 127 -3.67 -12.91 10.79
CA PHE A 127 -4.46 -13.49 11.86
C PHE A 127 -4.54 -12.60 13.11
N GLN A 128 -4.09 -11.34 13.09
CA GLN A 128 -4.09 -10.50 14.30
C GLN A 128 -5.48 -10.42 14.97
N GLN A 129 -6.54 -10.23 14.19
CA GLN A 129 -7.90 -10.20 14.71
C GLN A 129 -8.37 -11.58 15.18
N THR A 130 -8.01 -12.65 14.47
CA THR A 130 -8.34 -14.03 14.86
C THR A 130 -7.63 -14.40 16.16
N LYS A 131 -6.35 -14.07 16.31
CA LYS A 131 -5.57 -14.27 17.53
C LYS A 131 -6.22 -13.56 18.71
N LYS A 132 -6.66 -12.32 18.53
CA LYS A 132 -7.38 -11.57 19.58
C LYS A 132 -8.66 -12.30 20.02
N LYS A 133 -9.48 -12.76 19.09
CA LYS A 133 -10.72 -13.50 19.40
C LYS A 133 -10.45 -14.84 20.08
N ILE A 134 -9.41 -15.56 19.65
CA ILE A 134 -8.98 -16.81 20.27
C ILE A 134 -8.52 -16.53 21.70
N PHE A 135 -7.67 -15.53 21.90
CA PHE A 135 -7.20 -15.11 23.22
C PHE A 135 -8.35 -14.78 24.16
N GLU A 136 -9.32 -13.97 23.72
CA GLU A 136 -10.50 -13.62 24.51
C GLU A 136 -11.32 -14.87 24.88
N ASN A 137 -11.48 -15.82 23.96
CA ASN A 137 -12.20 -17.07 24.23
C ASN A 137 -11.44 -17.98 25.21
N VAL A 138 -10.13 -18.18 25.01
CA VAL A 138 -9.29 -18.99 25.90
C VAL A 138 -9.23 -18.35 27.28
N GLN A 139 -9.06 -17.03 27.37
CA GLN A 139 -9.01 -16.31 28.64
C GLN A 139 -10.27 -16.50 29.48
N VAL A 140 -11.45 -16.57 28.85
CA VAL A 140 -12.73 -16.76 29.55
C VAL A 140 -13.00 -18.23 29.88
N ASN A 141 -12.60 -19.16 28.99
CA ASN A 141 -13.00 -20.56 29.08
C ASN A 141 -11.82 -21.52 29.36
N LEU A 142 -10.67 -21.03 29.83
CA LEU A 142 -9.46 -21.83 30.03
C LEU A 142 -9.76 -23.10 30.85
N GLU A 143 -10.33 -22.91 32.03
CA GLU A 143 -10.56 -23.99 33.01
C GLU A 143 -11.70 -24.92 32.61
N SER A 144 -12.67 -24.45 31.81
CA SER A 144 -13.83 -25.26 31.41
C SER A 144 -13.59 -26.06 30.14
N GLU A 145 -12.88 -25.50 29.16
CA GLU A 145 -12.81 -26.04 27.80
C GLU A 145 -11.40 -26.42 27.32
N PHE A 146 -10.35 -25.79 27.84
CA PHE A 146 -9.01 -25.90 27.25
C PHE A 146 -8.02 -26.68 28.12
N ALA A 147 -7.89 -26.30 29.39
CA ALA A 147 -6.95 -26.89 30.33
C ALA A 147 -7.21 -28.39 30.47
N SER A 148 -6.14 -29.17 30.56
CA SER A 148 -6.19 -30.58 30.94
C SER A 148 -6.64 -30.75 32.39
N GLU A 149 -7.09 -31.94 32.76
CA GLU A 149 -7.50 -32.23 34.14
C GLU A 149 -6.38 -32.04 35.17
N GLU A 150 -5.13 -32.24 34.77
CA GLU A 150 -3.96 -31.99 35.62
C GLU A 150 -3.75 -30.48 35.84
N GLU A 151 -3.77 -29.69 34.76
CA GLU A 151 -3.63 -28.23 34.85
C GLU A 151 -4.77 -27.59 35.64
N LYS A 152 -6.01 -28.09 35.50
CA LYS A 152 -7.15 -27.64 36.32
C LYS A 152 -6.89 -27.87 37.81
N ARG A 153 -6.43 -29.07 38.19
CA ARG A 153 -6.09 -29.39 39.59
C ARG A 153 -4.98 -28.49 40.12
N GLN A 154 -3.93 -28.26 39.33
CA GLN A 154 -2.83 -27.38 39.71
C GLN A 154 -3.32 -25.93 39.90
N LEU A 155 -4.16 -25.43 39.00
CA LEU A 155 -4.78 -24.11 39.11
C LEU A 155 -5.67 -24.01 40.36
N GLU A 156 -6.46 -25.03 40.69
CA GLU A 156 -7.29 -25.05 41.91
C GLU A 156 -6.44 -25.00 43.17
N ILE A 157 -5.38 -25.81 43.26
CA ILE A 157 -4.46 -25.82 44.41
C ILE A 157 -3.80 -24.45 44.57
N LEU A 158 -3.26 -23.88 43.49
CA LEU A 158 -2.59 -22.58 43.52
C LEU A 158 -3.57 -21.45 43.84
N LYS A 159 -4.81 -21.50 43.34
CA LYS A 159 -5.83 -20.50 43.64
C LYS A 159 -6.11 -20.35 45.14
N GLU A 160 -6.00 -21.45 45.89
CA GLU A 160 -6.23 -21.48 47.33
C GLU A 160 -4.96 -21.18 48.15
N SER A 161 -3.77 -21.49 47.62
CA SER A 161 -2.51 -21.47 48.36
C SER A 161 -1.55 -20.35 47.98
N ASP A 162 -1.55 -19.90 46.71
CA ASP A 162 -0.60 -18.96 46.13
C ASP A 162 -1.18 -18.24 44.91
N ILE A 163 -1.83 -17.09 45.16
CA ILE A 163 -2.53 -16.32 44.13
C ILE A 163 -1.59 -15.78 43.04
N GLU A 164 -0.35 -15.46 43.38
CA GLU A 164 0.62 -14.91 42.41
C GLU A 164 1.04 -15.99 41.41
N ASN A 165 1.38 -17.18 41.91
CA ASN A 165 1.70 -18.31 41.05
C ASN A 165 0.48 -18.83 40.28
N PHE A 166 -0.72 -18.73 40.84
CA PHE A 166 -1.96 -18.97 40.11
C PHE A 166 -2.10 -18.05 38.89
N GLU A 167 -2.00 -16.73 39.07
CA GLU A 167 -2.14 -15.77 37.96
C GLU A 167 -1.05 -15.98 36.91
N LYS A 168 0.18 -16.24 37.33
CA LYS A 168 1.30 -16.50 36.43
C LYS A 168 1.09 -17.77 35.60
N LEU A 169 0.75 -18.89 36.23
CA LEU A 169 0.48 -20.14 35.52
C LEU A 169 -0.71 -19.99 34.58
N ARG A 170 -1.80 -19.38 35.06
CA ARG A 170 -3.00 -19.14 34.25
C ARG A 170 -2.68 -18.33 33.00
N ASN A 171 -1.91 -17.26 33.12
CA ASN A 171 -1.51 -16.44 31.97
C ASN A 171 -0.64 -17.22 30.98
N ILE A 172 0.30 -18.04 31.45
CA ILE A 172 1.10 -18.93 30.60
C ILE A 172 0.18 -19.89 29.82
N LEU A 173 -0.75 -20.55 30.51
CA LEU A 173 -1.69 -21.47 29.86
C LEU A 173 -2.59 -20.75 28.85
N VAL A 174 -3.09 -19.55 29.16
CA VAL A 174 -3.87 -18.74 28.19
C VAL A 174 -3.04 -18.48 26.93
N ASP A 175 -1.78 -18.09 27.07
CA ASP A 175 -0.90 -17.82 25.94
C ASP A 175 -0.59 -19.09 25.13
N ASP A 176 -0.30 -20.20 25.80
CA ASP A 176 0.00 -21.49 25.18
C ASP A 176 -1.21 -22.03 24.40
N TYR A 177 -2.39 -22.07 25.02
CA TYR A 177 -3.61 -22.51 24.34
C TYR A 177 -4.03 -21.56 23.22
N THR A 178 -3.80 -20.25 23.38
CA THR A 178 -4.01 -19.28 22.29
C THR A 178 -3.10 -19.59 21.11
N HIS A 179 -1.83 -19.92 21.37
CA HIS A 179 -0.88 -20.32 20.33
C HIS A 179 -1.34 -21.60 19.62
N ILE A 180 -1.66 -22.66 20.38
CA ILE A 180 -2.11 -23.95 19.86
C ILE A 180 -3.34 -23.75 18.95
N LYS A 181 -4.38 -23.05 19.43
CA LYS A 181 -5.60 -22.82 18.65
C LYS A 181 -5.37 -21.96 17.41
N LEU A 182 -4.42 -21.02 17.46
CA LEU A 182 -4.04 -20.27 16.28
C LEU A 182 -3.33 -21.15 15.24
N GLN A 183 -2.44 -22.04 15.65
CA GLN A 183 -1.78 -22.98 14.73
C GLN A 183 -2.78 -23.97 14.11
N GLU A 184 -3.66 -24.57 14.91
CA GLU A 184 -4.75 -25.42 14.41
C GLU A 184 -5.57 -24.70 13.33
N LYS A 185 -5.89 -23.42 13.57
CA LYS A 185 -6.64 -22.60 12.60
C LYS A 185 -5.86 -22.34 11.31
N LYS A 186 -4.57 -22.02 11.42
CA LYS A 186 -3.67 -21.81 10.28
C LYS A 186 -3.54 -23.07 9.44
N GLU A 187 -3.29 -24.21 10.07
CA GLU A 187 -3.19 -25.52 9.41
C GLU A 187 -4.48 -25.89 8.71
N SER A 188 -5.62 -25.72 9.39
CA SER A 188 -6.95 -25.93 8.80
C SER A 188 -7.12 -25.11 7.52
N ILE A 189 -6.79 -23.81 7.54
CA ILE A 189 -6.91 -22.92 6.38
C ILE A 189 -5.95 -23.30 5.25
N ALA A 190 -4.69 -23.62 5.59
CA ALA A 190 -3.67 -23.99 4.61
C ALA A 190 -4.06 -25.25 3.82
N ASN A 191 -4.79 -26.17 4.47
CA ASN A 191 -5.21 -27.45 3.91
C ASN A 191 -6.61 -27.42 3.26
N THR A 192 -7.33 -26.29 3.27
CA THR A 192 -8.62 -26.19 2.59
C THR A 192 -8.49 -26.02 1.08
N GLU A 193 -9.47 -26.50 0.31
CA GLU A 193 -9.57 -26.21 -1.13
C GLU A 193 -10.03 -24.78 -1.44
N SER A 194 -10.60 -24.08 -0.46
CA SER A 194 -11.05 -22.70 -0.61
C SER A 194 -9.87 -21.73 -0.78
N PRO A 195 -9.94 -20.77 -1.73
CA PRO A 195 -8.96 -19.70 -1.85
C PRO A 195 -8.90 -18.84 -0.58
N SER A 196 -7.71 -18.69 0.01
CA SER A 196 -7.46 -17.83 1.15
C SER A 196 -6.08 -17.17 1.05
N ASN A 197 -5.93 -16.00 1.68
CA ASN A 197 -4.65 -15.27 1.70
C ASN A 197 -3.52 -16.14 2.26
N TYR A 198 -3.75 -16.78 3.42
CA TYR A 198 -2.73 -17.57 4.08
C TYR A 198 -2.32 -18.82 3.28
N ARG A 199 -3.29 -19.51 2.67
CA ARG A 199 -2.97 -20.67 1.80
C ARG A 199 -2.08 -20.26 0.64
N HIS A 200 -2.41 -19.16 -0.05
CA HIS A 200 -1.60 -18.69 -1.18
C HIS A 200 -0.25 -18.14 -0.74
N PHE A 201 -0.19 -17.45 0.40
CA PHE A 201 1.05 -17.05 1.03
C PHE A 201 1.97 -18.26 1.27
N LYS A 202 1.47 -19.32 1.93
CA LYS A 202 2.25 -20.54 2.18
C LYS A 202 2.66 -21.24 0.90
N LYS A 203 1.73 -21.38 -0.06
CA LYS A 203 1.98 -22.10 -1.32
C LYS A 203 3.00 -21.40 -2.22
N TYR A 204 2.82 -20.09 -2.44
CA TYR A 204 3.54 -19.38 -3.50
C TYR A 204 4.69 -18.50 -2.98
N LEU A 205 4.61 -18.03 -1.74
CA LEU A 205 5.63 -17.13 -1.18
C LEU A 205 6.57 -17.83 -0.18
N LYS A 206 6.08 -18.83 0.57
CA LYS A 206 6.88 -19.62 1.52
C LYS A 206 7.19 -21.05 1.07
N GLY A 207 6.62 -21.48 -0.06
CA GLY A 207 6.77 -22.84 -0.55
C GLY A 207 8.01 -23.03 -1.42
N GLY A 208 8.43 -24.29 -1.58
CA GLY A 208 9.55 -24.70 -2.43
C GLY A 208 10.92 -24.61 -1.74
N GLU A 209 11.96 -25.05 -2.44
CA GLU A 209 13.35 -25.06 -1.93
C GLU A 209 13.94 -23.66 -1.77
N ASN A 210 13.52 -22.72 -2.62
CA ASN A 210 13.89 -21.32 -2.57
C ASN A 210 12.63 -20.46 -2.39
N PRO A 211 12.12 -20.33 -1.16
CA PRO A 211 10.94 -19.52 -0.89
C PRO A 211 11.23 -18.05 -1.23
N PHE A 212 10.22 -17.34 -1.72
CA PHE A 212 10.35 -15.91 -2.03
C PHE A 212 10.46 -15.07 -0.75
N ILE A 213 9.71 -15.42 0.30
CA ILE A 213 9.77 -14.80 1.62
C ILE A 213 10.58 -15.71 2.56
N VAL A 214 11.64 -15.17 3.17
CA VAL A 214 12.51 -15.93 4.08
C VAL A 214 11.93 -16.04 5.49
N GLU A 215 12.39 -17.03 6.26
CA GLU A 215 12.23 -16.98 7.72
C GLU A 215 13.21 -15.95 8.29
N CYS A 216 12.78 -15.18 9.30
CA CYS A 216 13.67 -14.17 9.87
C CYS A 216 14.85 -14.79 10.62
N SER A 217 14.74 -16.03 11.09
CA SER A 217 15.87 -16.78 11.66
C SER A 217 17.02 -17.02 10.67
N ASP A 218 16.73 -16.99 9.38
CA ASP A 218 17.71 -17.25 8.31
C ASP A 218 18.40 -15.96 7.83
N VAL A 219 17.98 -14.80 8.35
CA VAL A 219 18.55 -13.49 8.04
C VAL A 219 19.67 -13.20 9.05
N LYS A 220 20.88 -12.99 8.53
CA LYS A 220 22.04 -12.67 9.37
C LYS A 220 21.96 -11.24 9.89
N GLU A 221 22.42 -11.03 11.12
CA GLU A 221 22.65 -9.69 11.67
C GLU A 221 23.56 -8.89 10.72
N ASP A 222 23.22 -7.63 10.48
CA ASP A 222 23.94 -6.69 9.61
C ASP A 222 23.97 -7.01 8.10
N GLN A 223 23.11 -7.93 7.64
CA GLN A 223 22.96 -8.17 6.20
C GLN A 223 22.20 -7.03 5.52
N ILE A 224 22.61 -6.68 4.31
CA ILE A 224 21.73 -5.98 3.38
C ILE A 224 20.56 -6.91 3.04
N ILE A 225 19.33 -6.46 3.34
CA ILE A 225 18.10 -7.18 3.05
C ILE A 225 17.32 -6.47 1.95
N ARG A 226 16.69 -7.29 1.10
CA ARG A 226 15.71 -6.84 0.12
C ARG A 226 14.30 -7.11 0.65
N GLN A 227 13.42 -6.17 0.38
CA GLN A 227 12.07 -6.16 0.94
C GLN A 227 11.06 -5.74 -0.12
N ILE A 228 9.88 -6.37 -0.13
CA ILE A 228 8.76 -6.01 -1.01
C ILE A 228 7.62 -5.41 -0.21
N ILE A 229 6.99 -4.34 -0.74
CA ILE A 229 5.87 -3.68 -0.06
C ILE A 229 4.65 -4.60 0.01
N ARG A 230 3.86 -4.47 1.08
CA ARG A 230 2.65 -5.26 1.33
C ARG A 230 1.58 -4.48 2.09
N GLY A 231 0.35 -5.00 2.05
CA GLY A 231 -0.82 -4.39 2.68
C GLY A 231 -0.73 -4.42 4.19
N GLY A 232 -1.41 -3.53 4.90
CA GLY A 232 -1.29 -3.38 6.36
C GLY A 232 -1.52 -4.68 7.16
N ASP A 233 -2.39 -5.55 6.66
CA ASP A 233 -2.73 -6.86 7.23
C ASP A 233 -1.97 -8.05 6.59
N GLY A 234 -1.08 -7.77 5.64
CA GLY A 234 -0.33 -8.77 4.89
C GLY A 234 -1.14 -9.54 3.86
N THR A 235 -2.27 -9.02 3.39
CA THR A 235 -3.09 -9.74 2.40
C THR A 235 -2.88 -9.29 0.97
N ASP A 236 -2.11 -8.23 0.76
CA ASP A 236 -1.81 -7.60 -0.52
C ASP A 236 -0.30 -7.43 -0.70
N ILE A 237 0.18 -7.43 -1.95
CA ILE A 237 1.62 -7.34 -2.25
C ILE A 237 1.90 -6.47 -3.48
N GLY A 238 3.06 -5.80 -3.46
CA GLY A 238 3.59 -5.03 -4.58
C GLY A 238 3.07 -3.60 -4.68
N PRO A 239 3.57 -2.80 -5.64
CA PRO A 239 3.34 -1.36 -5.74
C PRO A 239 1.88 -0.95 -5.96
N VAL A 240 1.04 -1.88 -6.44
CA VAL A 240 -0.40 -1.71 -6.64
C VAL A 240 -1.24 -2.59 -5.71
N GLN A 241 -0.61 -3.17 -4.68
CA GLN A 241 -1.23 -3.86 -3.55
C GLN A 241 -2.30 -4.87 -3.98
N LEU A 242 -1.91 -5.83 -4.82
CA LEU A 242 -2.85 -6.84 -5.32
C LEU A 242 -3.03 -7.96 -4.29
N SER A 243 -4.29 -8.26 -3.99
CA SER A 243 -4.67 -9.30 -3.03
C SER A 243 -4.18 -10.70 -3.39
N LEU A 244 -3.54 -11.35 -2.42
CA LEU A 244 -3.09 -12.74 -2.48
C LEU A 244 -4.27 -13.70 -2.70
N ARG A 245 -5.47 -13.37 -2.20
CA ARG A 245 -6.67 -14.21 -2.37
C ARG A 245 -7.27 -14.10 -3.77
N TRP A 246 -7.35 -12.90 -4.32
CA TRP A 246 -8.14 -12.65 -5.54
C TRP A 246 -7.31 -12.70 -6.84
N HIS A 247 -6.00 -12.50 -6.74
CA HIS A 247 -5.11 -12.44 -7.91
C HIS A 247 -4.16 -13.64 -8.01
N PHE A 248 -4.50 -14.75 -7.35
CA PHE A 248 -3.56 -15.84 -7.13
C PHE A 248 -3.14 -16.60 -8.39
N ASP A 249 -4.04 -16.89 -9.34
CA ASP A 249 -3.70 -17.74 -10.49
C ASP A 249 -2.67 -17.09 -11.42
N ASN A 250 -2.85 -15.81 -11.70
CA ASN A 250 -2.04 -15.09 -12.68
C ASN A 250 -0.95 -14.25 -12.05
N PHE A 251 -1.27 -13.49 -11.00
CA PHE A 251 -0.28 -12.57 -10.43
C PHE A 251 0.68 -13.29 -9.48
N ILE A 252 0.14 -14.05 -8.52
CA ILE A 252 0.95 -14.76 -7.53
C ILE A 252 1.56 -16.04 -8.11
N GLY A 253 0.74 -16.91 -8.71
CA GLY A 253 1.15 -18.21 -9.21
C GLY A 253 2.15 -18.16 -10.36
N LYS A 254 2.13 -17.09 -11.17
CA LYS A 254 3.10 -16.84 -12.23
C LYS A 254 4.18 -15.82 -11.84
N LYS A 255 4.25 -15.45 -10.57
CA LYS A 255 5.29 -14.60 -9.99
C LYS A 255 5.44 -13.23 -10.66
N TYR A 256 4.34 -12.63 -11.09
CA TYR A 256 4.38 -11.31 -11.72
C TYR A 256 4.87 -10.23 -10.76
N TYR A 257 4.71 -10.44 -9.45
CA TYR A 257 5.21 -9.57 -8.38
C TYR A 257 6.75 -9.46 -8.36
N GLU A 258 7.50 -10.36 -9.00
CA GLU A 258 8.97 -10.30 -9.10
C GLU A 258 9.44 -9.26 -10.14
N SER A 259 8.53 -8.74 -10.97
CA SER A 259 8.82 -7.77 -12.04
C SER A 259 7.92 -6.54 -11.94
N ILE A 260 8.52 -5.34 -12.02
CA ILE A 260 7.76 -4.08 -11.96
C ILE A 260 6.82 -3.95 -13.17
N ASP A 261 7.30 -4.28 -14.37
CA ASP A 261 6.54 -4.19 -15.61
C ASP A 261 5.39 -5.16 -15.63
N LYS A 262 5.60 -6.43 -15.25
CA LYS A 262 4.51 -7.41 -15.18
C LYS A 262 3.48 -7.04 -14.13
N THR A 263 3.93 -6.47 -13.02
CA THR A 263 3.04 -6.00 -11.95
C THR A 263 2.16 -4.85 -12.43
N PHE A 264 2.75 -3.84 -13.08
CA PHE A 264 1.98 -2.73 -13.63
C PHE A 264 1.09 -3.16 -14.78
N ASP A 265 1.59 -3.96 -15.73
CA ASP A 265 0.77 -4.49 -16.82
C ASP A 265 -0.46 -5.22 -16.27
N TYR A 266 -0.29 -6.12 -15.29
CA TYR A 266 -1.41 -6.85 -14.71
C TYR A 266 -2.37 -5.93 -13.91
N GLY A 267 -1.84 -5.13 -12.99
CA GLY A 267 -2.63 -4.28 -12.11
C GLY A 267 -3.40 -3.19 -12.87
N LEU A 268 -2.74 -2.55 -13.84
CA LEU A 268 -3.36 -1.53 -14.67
C LEU A 268 -4.41 -2.12 -15.61
N ASN A 269 -4.21 -3.31 -16.18
CA ASN A 269 -5.26 -3.98 -16.96
C ASN A 269 -6.47 -4.34 -16.08
N PHE A 270 -6.23 -4.78 -14.85
CA PHE A 270 -7.30 -5.10 -13.91
C PHE A 270 -8.17 -3.88 -13.58
N ILE A 271 -7.55 -2.73 -13.25
CA ILE A 271 -8.29 -1.51 -12.94
C ILE A 271 -8.90 -0.88 -14.21
N HIS A 272 -8.22 -1.00 -15.37
CA HIS A 272 -8.73 -0.58 -16.68
C HIS A 272 -10.06 -1.24 -17.03
N ALA A 273 -10.23 -2.53 -16.73
CA ALA A 273 -11.49 -3.22 -16.99
C ALA A 273 -12.68 -2.56 -16.27
N GLY A 274 -12.46 -2.04 -15.05
CA GLY A 274 -13.45 -1.26 -14.30
C GLY A 274 -13.67 0.11 -14.91
N PHE A 275 -12.57 0.82 -15.18
CA PHE A 275 -12.58 2.15 -15.79
C PHE A 275 -13.37 2.16 -17.10
N LYS A 276 -13.01 1.26 -18.03
CA LYS A 276 -13.63 1.13 -19.34
C LYS A 276 -15.14 0.94 -19.22
N LYS A 277 -15.57 0.05 -18.32
CA LYS A 277 -16.98 -0.25 -18.11
C LYS A 277 -17.72 0.99 -17.59
N LEU A 278 -17.19 1.63 -16.55
CA LEU A 278 -17.79 2.84 -15.97
C LEU A 278 -17.88 3.98 -16.96
N TYR A 279 -16.79 4.28 -17.66
CA TYR A 279 -16.73 5.37 -18.62
C TYR A 279 -17.79 5.19 -19.71
N TYR A 280 -17.79 4.04 -20.40
CA TYR A 280 -18.72 3.80 -21.50
C TYR A 280 -20.17 3.62 -21.04
N ASP A 281 -20.43 2.93 -19.93
CA ASP A 281 -21.79 2.83 -19.38
C ASP A 281 -22.34 4.22 -19.00
N SER A 282 -21.47 5.13 -18.55
CA SER A 282 -21.87 6.50 -18.15
C SER A 282 -22.11 7.44 -19.32
N THR A 283 -21.37 7.26 -20.42
CA THR A 283 -21.65 7.96 -21.69
C THR A 283 -22.93 7.47 -22.37
N ASN A 284 -23.42 6.27 -22.02
CA ASN A 284 -24.66 5.71 -22.55
C ASN A 284 -25.86 6.05 -21.63
N SER A 285 -26.75 6.93 -22.08
CA SER A 285 -27.87 7.45 -21.29
C SER A 285 -28.77 6.38 -20.63
N LYS A 286 -28.85 5.17 -21.18
CA LYS A 286 -29.66 4.06 -20.61
C LYS A 286 -28.97 3.32 -19.46
N LYS A 287 -27.65 3.46 -19.29
CA LYS A 287 -26.84 2.78 -18.27
C LYS A 287 -26.05 3.76 -17.41
N ALA A 288 -26.37 5.05 -17.51
CA ALA A 288 -25.61 6.09 -16.87
C ALA A 288 -25.62 5.92 -15.35
N MET A 289 -24.44 5.75 -14.75
CA MET A 289 -24.29 5.75 -13.30
C MET A 289 -24.26 7.19 -12.83
N SER A 290 -25.37 7.67 -12.27
CA SER A 290 -25.54 9.07 -11.83
C SER A 290 -24.40 9.58 -10.94
N CYS A 291 -23.79 8.69 -10.15
CA CYS A 291 -22.70 9.03 -9.23
C CYS A 291 -21.39 9.46 -9.92
N VAL A 292 -21.19 9.16 -11.20
CA VAL A 292 -20.02 9.64 -11.98
C VAL A 292 -20.37 10.75 -12.95
N MET A 293 -21.60 11.27 -12.89
CA MET A 293 -22.08 12.32 -13.77
C MET A 293 -22.13 13.67 -13.03
N THR A 294 -21.86 14.75 -13.76
CA THR A 294 -22.08 16.13 -13.34
C THR A 294 -22.60 16.92 -14.55
N GLY A 295 -23.76 17.58 -14.42
CA GLY A 295 -24.31 18.39 -15.51
C GLY A 295 -24.57 17.61 -16.81
N GLY A 296 -24.91 16.33 -16.72
CA GLY A 296 -25.16 15.47 -17.89
C GLY A 296 -23.90 14.97 -18.62
N LYS A 297 -22.70 15.28 -18.12
CA LYS A 297 -21.42 14.76 -18.63
C LYS A 297 -20.73 13.89 -17.60
N VAL A 298 -19.81 13.03 -18.05
CA VAL A 298 -18.96 12.24 -17.15
C VAL A 298 -18.01 13.20 -16.43
N ASP A 299 -17.98 13.10 -15.11
CA ASP A 299 -17.05 13.81 -14.25
C ASP A 299 -15.82 12.93 -14.03
N LEU A 300 -14.68 13.31 -14.62
CA LEU A 300 -13.48 12.47 -14.64
C LEU A 300 -12.91 12.22 -13.24
N ASN A 301 -13.04 13.17 -12.31
CA ASN A 301 -12.64 12.98 -10.92
C ASN A 301 -13.52 11.93 -10.25
N LYS A 302 -14.84 12.00 -10.45
CA LYS A 302 -15.77 10.98 -9.91
C LYS A 302 -15.54 9.62 -10.57
N LEU A 303 -15.26 9.57 -11.87
CA LEU A 303 -14.96 8.35 -12.61
C LEU A 303 -13.73 7.61 -12.06
N ILE A 304 -12.63 8.33 -11.83
CA ILE A 304 -11.40 7.75 -11.28
C ILE A 304 -11.67 7.15 -9.89
N ARG A 305 -12.32 7.92 -9.02
CA ARG A 305 -12.70 7.49 -7.66
C ARG A 305 -13.62 6.26 -7.68
N ALA A 306 -14.65 6.30 -8.51
CA ALA A 306 -15.63 5.23 -8.67
C ALA A 306 -14.98 3.95 -9.22
N THR A 307 -14.02 4.09 -10.15
CA THR A 307 -13.27 2.97 -10.69
C THR A 307 -12.52 2.23 -9.58
N TRP A 308 -11.81 2.97 -8.74
CA TRP A 308 -11.07 2.37 -7.65
C TRP A 308 -12.00 1.75 -6.60
N SER A 309 -13.02 2.47 -6.15
CA SER A 309 -13.93 2.00 -5.09
C SER A 309 -14.72 0.76 -5.52
N GLY A 310 -15.14 0.70 -6.78
CA GLY A 310 -15.88 -0.42 -7.33
C GLY A 310 -14.97 -1.57 -7.73
N LYS A 311 -14.12 -1.36 -8.74
CA LYS A 311 -13.35 -2.44 -9.36
C LYS A 311 -12.18 -2.89 -8.50
N TYR A 312 -11.37 -1.96 -8.00
CA TYR A 312 -10.16 -2.32 -7.25
C TYR A 312 -10.52 -2.81 -5.86
N ASN A 313 -11.07 -1.93 -5.02
CA ASN A 313 -11.33 -2.23 -3.61
C ASN A 313 -12.33 -3.40 -3.47
N GLN A 314 -13.30 -3.50 -4.38
CA GLN A 314 -14.49 -4.33 -4.16
C GLN A 314 -14.79 -5.33 -5.27
N GLY A 315 -13.91 -5.41 -6.26
CA GLY A 315 -13.98 -6.37 -7.36
C GLY A 315 -15.12 -6.15 -8.35
N GLN A 316 -16.04 -5.21 -8.10
CA GLN A 316 -17.33 -5.09 -8.79
C GLN A 316 -17.69 -3.64 -9.12
N VAL A 317 -17.90 -3.37 -10.41
CA VAL A 317 -18.30 -2.04 -10.92
C VAL A 317 -19.66 -1.59 -10.40
N SER A 318 -20.58 -2.51 -10.06
CA SER A 318 -21.87 -2.16 -9.46
C SER A 318 -21.74 -1.46 -8.11
N LYS A 319 -20.60 -1.60 -7.42
CA LYS A 319 -20.35 -1.00 -6.11
C LYS A 319 -19.55 0.31 -6.18
N SER A 320 -19.43 0.92 -7.35
CA SER A 320 -18.62 2.12 -7.59
C SER A 320 -19.20 3.40 -6.96
N CYS A 321 -20.51 3.45 -6.72
CA CYS A 321 -21.23 4.66 -6.30
C CYS A 321 -21.38 4.86 -4.78
N ARG A 322 -20.46 4.36 -3.95
CA ARG A 322 -20.54 4.54 -2.47
C ARG A 322 -20.09 5.91 -1.97
N ILE A 323 -19.92 6.86 -2.89
CA ILE A 323 -19.00 8.00 -2.75
C ILE A 323 -19.67 9.32 -2.31
N ASP A 324 -21.01 9.39 -2.31
CA ASP A 324 -21.72 10.68 -2.22
C ASP A 324 -21.46 11.46 -0.91
N ASP A 325 -21.06 10.79 0.17
CA ASP A 325 -20.86 11.44 1.48
C ASP A 325 -19.55 12.24 1.58
N ILE A 326 -18.54 11.94 0.77
CA ILE A 326 -17.26 12.67 0.83
C ILE A 326 -17.41 14.11 0.31
N ASN A 327 -18.33 14.32 -0.61
CA ASN A 327 -18.57 15.67 -1.14
C ASN A 327 -19.26 16.57 -0.09
N LYS A 328 -19.98 15.98 0.88
CA LYS A 328 -20.61 16.69 2.00
C LYS A 328 -19.64 16.99 3.14
N LEU A 329 -18.46 16.36 3.17
CA LEU A 329 -17.51 16.47 4.29
C LEU A 329 -17.15 17.91 4.65
N ALA A 330 -16.86 18.74 3.64
CA ALA A 330 -16.52 20.15 3.87
C ALA A 330 -17.69 20.95 4.47
N GLU A 331 -18.92 20.63 4.09
CA GLU A 331 -20.13 21.25 4.64
C GLU A 331 -20.34 20.84 6.09
N LEU A 332 -20.17 19.55 6.40
CA LEU A 332 -20.25 19.01 7.76
C LEU A 332 -19.19 19.62 8.69
N GLU A 333 -17.94 19.73 8.23
CA GLU A 333 -16.85 20.36 8.99
C GLU A 333 -17.12 21.85 9.26
N LYS A 334 -17.66 22.55 8.26
CA LYS A 334 -18.07 23.96 8.40
C LYS A 334 -19.23 24.12 9.37
N GLU A 335 -20.22 23.24 9.32
CA GLU A 335 -21.36 23.25 10.25
C GLU A 335 -20.91 22.94 11.69
N SER A 336 -20.08 21.91 11.88
CA SER A 336 -19.53 21.55 13.19
C SER A 336 -18.74 22.74 13.79
N SER A 337 -17.85 23.35 13.00
CA SER A 337 -17.08 24.53 13.42
C SER A 337 -17.98 25.71 13.80
N LYS A 338 -19.06 25.94 13.05
CA LYS A 338 -20.03 27.01 13.33
C LYS A 338 -20.79 26.77 14.64
N LEU A 339 -21.20 25.54 14.90
CA LEU A 339 -21.89 25.17 16.14
C LEU A 339 -20.95 25.27 17.36
N THR A 340 -19.71 24.81 17.23
CA THR A 340 -18.67 24.95 18.26
C THR A 340 -18.42 26.41 18.64
N ARG A 341 -18.43 27.33 17.66
CA ARG A 341 -18.36 28.77 17.95
C ARG A 341 -19.61 29.28 18.66
N LYS A 342 -20.81 28.88 18.24
CA LYS A 342 -22.08 29.29 18.88
C LYS A 342 -22.16 28.89 20.35
N ILE A 343 -21.63 27.71 20.72
CA ILE A 343 -21.60 27.23 22.11
C ILE A 343 -20.95 28.24 23.06
N ARG A 344 -19.96 29.02 22.59
CA ARG A 344 -19.24 30.03 23.40
C ARG A 344 -20.12 31.22 23.81
N PHE A 345 -21.16 31.51 23.04
CA PHE A 345 -22.02 32.69 23.22
C PHE A 345 -23.41 32.36 23.77
N VAL A 346 -23.66 31.10 24.12
CA VAL A 346 -24.97 30.64 24.60
C VAL A 346 -24.95 30.53 26.12
N SER A 347 -25.74 31.38 26.78
CA SER A 347 -25.89 31.41 28.24
C SER A 347 -26.79 30.30 28.79
N SER A 348 -27.78 29.86 27.99
CA SER A 348 -28.73 28.82 28.39
C SER A 348 -28.07 27.44 28.41
N ARG A 349 -28.07 26.78 29.57
CA ARG A 349 -27.52 25.43 29.79
C ARG A 349 -28.14 24.38 28.86
N SER A 350 -29.47 24.37 28.74
CA SER A 350 -30.19 23.41 27.87
C SER A 350 -29.88 23.62 26.39
N LYS A 351 -29.82 24.88 25.92
CA LYS A 351 -29.40 25.19 24.54
C LYS A 351 -27.94 24.80 24.29
N LYS A 352 -27.07 25.03 25.26
CA LYS A 352 -25.65 24.66 25.18
C LYS A 352 -25.48 23.15 25.05
N GLN A 353 -26.19 22.37 25.87
CA GLN A 353 -26.20 20.90 25.79
C GLN A 353 -26.70 20.41 24.43
N LYS A 354 -27.80 20.95 23.91
CA LYS A 354 -28.33 20.61 22.58
C LYS A 354 -27.31 20.87 21.46
N TYR A 355 -26.56 21.96 21.54
CA TYR A 355 -25.50 22.23 20.57
C TYR A 355 -24.32 21.28 20.72
N GLN A 356 -23.94 20.91 21.94
CA GLN A 356 -22.87 19.93 22.19
C GLN A 356 -23.24 18.56 21.61
N GLU A 357 -24.47 18.08 21.85
CA GLU A 357 -24.96 16.81 21.27
C GLU A 357 -24.90 16.83 19.73
N LYS A 358 -25.31 17.94 19.11
CA LYS A 358 -25.24 18.09 17.65
C LYS A 358 -23.80 18.13 17.12
N VAL A 359 -22.88 18.79 17.84
CA VAL A 359 -21.46 18.78 17.48
C VAL A 359 -20.90 17.35 17.56
N THR A 360 -21.17 16.61 18.65
CA THR A 360 -20.74 15.22 18.79
C THR A 360 -21.27 14.33 17.67
N GLN A 361 -22.53 14.52 17.26
CA GLN A 361 -23.11 13.79 16.13
C GLN A 361 -22.37 14.08 14.83
N LEU A 362 -22.14 15.37 14.52
CA LEU A 362 -21.41 15.77 13.31
C LEU A 362 -19.96 15.29 13.33
N GLU A 363 -19.27 15.36 14.47
CA GLU A 363 -17.90 14.87 14.63
C GLU A 363 -17.81 13.35 14.41
N ASN A 364 -18.80 12.58 14.88
CA ASN A 364 -18.90 11.16 14.61
C ASN A 364 -19.13 10.87 13.11
N GLU A 365 -20.00 11.63 12.45
CA GLU A 365 -20.24 11.50 11.01
C GLU A 365 -18.99 11.84 10.19
N ILE A 366 -18.34 12.97 10.48
CA ILE A 366 -17.06 13.39 9.88
C ILE A 366 -16.00 12.30 10.08
N LYS A 367 -15.89 11.74 11.29
CA LYS A 367 -14.95 10.67 11.61
C LYS A 367 -15.23 9.39 10.82
N MET A 368 -16.49 9.04 10.61
CA MET A 368 -16.89 7.90 9.79
C MET A 368 -16.51 8.12 8.32
N ILE A 369 -16.78 9.31 7.77
CA ILE A 369 -16.40 9.67 6.39
C ILE A 369 -14.87 9.63 6.22
N LYS A 370 -14.11 10.20 7.18
CA LYS A 370 -12.63 10.22 7.14
C LYS A 370 -11.98 8.84 7.26
N ARG A 371 -12.69 7.86 7.82
CA ARG A 371 -12.26 6.46 7.89
C ARG A 371 -12.64 5.67 6.64
N HIS A 372 -13.47 6.23 5.77
CA HIS A 372 -13.91 5.55 4.57
C HIS A 372 -12.75 5.47 3.56
N PRO A 373 -12.50 4.32 2.91
CA PRO A 373 -11.41 4.17 1.94
C PRO A 373 -11.45 5.22 0.81
N ASP A 374 -12.65 5.60 0.36
CA ASP A 374 -12.83 6.60 -0.68
C ASP A 374 -12.35 8.02 -0.28
N PHE A 375 -12.26 8.34 1.02
CA PHE A 375 -11.69 9.60 1.51
C PHE A 375 -10.18 9.61 1.30
N HIS A 376 -9.51 8.51 1.63
CA HIS A 376 -8.09 8.33 1.34
C HIS A 376 -7.83 8.40 -0.16
N PHE A 377 -8.77 7.90 -0.98
CA PHE A 377 -8.67 8.06 -2.42
C PHE A 377 -8.62 9.51 -2.86
N LYS A 378 -9.61 10.31 -2.43
CA LYS A 378 -9.70 11.73 -2.78
C LYS A 378 -8.38 12.45 -2.45
N ASN A 379 -7.83 12.20 -1.26
CA ASN A 379 -6.58 12.82 -0.82
C ASN A 379 -5.39 12.42 -1.71
N ASN A 380 -5.36 11.20 -2.25
CA ASN A 380 -4.28 10.79 -3.14
C ASN A 380 -4.40 11.40 -4.54
N LEU A 381 -5.63 11.56 -5.06
CA LEU A 381 -5.86 12.32 -6.29
C LEU A 381 -5.40 13.79 -6.13
N GLU A 382 -5.74 14.42 -5.00
CA GLU A 382 -5.27 15.77 -4.67
C GLU A 382 -3.74 15.84 -4.53
N LYS A 383 -3.10 14.82 -3.94
CA LYS A 383 -1.63 14.74 -3.88
C LYS A 383 -1.00 14.68 -5.26
N VAL A 384 -1.52 13.84 -6.16
CA VAL A 384 -1.00 13.75 -7.53
C VAL A 384 -1.16 15.07 -8.26
N ASN A 385 -2.32 15.73 -8.13
CA ASN A 385 -2.52 17.07 -8.69
C ASN A 385 -1.49 18.09 -8.16
N GLY A 386 -1.14 17.99 -6.88
CA GLY A 386 -0.12 18.84 -6.27
C GLY A 386 1.34 18.56 -6.69
N PHE A 387 1.60 17.59 -7.57
CA PHE A 387 2.96 17.36 -8.10
C PHE A 387 3.40 18.41 -9.13
N LEU A 388 2.47 19.15 -9.73
CA LEU A 388 2.80 20.26 -10.65
C LEU A 388 3.67 21.32 -9.96
N ASP A 389 3.34 21.65 -8.71
CA ASP A 389 4.00 22.70 -7.93
C ASP A 389 5.23 22.18 -7.16
N LYS A 390 5.60 20.90 -7.35
CA LYS A 390 6.65 20.24 -6.58
C LYS A 390 7.74 19.70 -7.49
N LYS A 391 8.98 19.79 -6.99
CA LYS A 391 10.14 19.15 -7.64
C LYS A 391 10.11 17.63 -7.49
N SER A 392 9.64 17.15 -6.34
CA SER A 392 9.59 15.73 -6.00
C SER A 392 8.17 15.14 -6.05
N VAL A 393 8.10 13.85 -6.35
CA VAL A 393 6.89 13.01 -6.37
C VAL A 393 6.96 12.03 -5.20
N GLY A 394 5.84 11.78 -4.53
CA GLY A 394 5.84 10.85 -3.40
C GLY A 394 4.72 11.08 -2.39
N TYR A 395 4.83 10.38 -1.26
CA TYR A 395 3.81 10.39 -0.20
C TYR A 395 4.16 11.33 0.95
N THR A 396 5.39 11.25 1.50
CA THR A 396 5.96 12.23 2.45
C THR A 396 7.35 12.65 2.00
N ASP A 397 7.87 13.74 2.51
CA ASP A 397 9.21 14.25 2.16
C ASP A 397 10.31 13.20 2.34
N SER A 398 10.23 12.37 3.39
CA SER A 398 11.21 11.32 3.70
C SER A 398 11.27 10.16 2.70
N ILE A 399 10.24 10.02 1.84
CA ILE A 399 10.13 8.91 0.86
C ILE A 399 9.70 9.43 -0.52
N SER A 400 9.78 10.74 -0.72
CA SER A 400 9.62 11.35 -2.03
C SER A 400 10.93 11.28 -2.80
N PHE A 401 10.82 11.35 -4.11
CA PHE A 401 11.96 11.31 -5.03
C PHE A 401 11.75 12.34 -6.13
N GLU A 402 12.83 12.87 -6.65
CA GLU A 402 12.82 13.57 -7.92
C GLU A 402 12.87 12.54 -9.06
N THR A 403 12.52 12.96 -10.26
CA THR A 403 12.70 12.15 -11.47
C THR A 403 13.58 12.89 -12.45
N SER A 404 14.04 12.20 -13.51
CA SER A 404 14.64 12.90 -14.65
C SER A 404 13.67 13.95 -15.19
N LYS A 405 14.22 14.95 -15.89
CA LYS A 405 13.42 16.04 -16.45
C LYS A 405 12.37 15.50 -17.41
N GLU A 406 12.72 14.53 -18.25
CA GLU A 406 11.84 13.92 -19.24
C GLU A 406 10.65 13.24 -18.55
N VAL A 407 10.91 12.49 -17.47
CA VAL A 407 9.86 11.84 -16.68
C VAL A 407 8.97 12.86 -15.96
N LYS A 408 9.56 13.93 -15.41
CA LYS A 408 8.78 15.00 -14.76
C LYS A 408 7.89 15.74 -15.75
N ASP A 409 8.43 16.11 -16.92
CA ASP A 409 7.69 16.75 -18.00
C ASP A 409 6.46 15.91 -18.42
N ALA A 410 6.57 14.58 -18.46
CA ALA A 410 5.43 13.72 -18.80
C ALA A 410 4.41 13.57 -17.66
N ILE A 411 4.85 13.52 -16.41
CA ILE A 411 3.95 13.56 -15.25
C ILE A 411 3.13 14.85 -15.29
N ASP A 412 3.79 15.98 -15.55
CA ASP A 412 3.13 17.28 -15.64
C ASP A 412 2.19 17.37 -16.84
N GLU A 413 2.57 16.83 -18.00
CA GLU A 413 1.70 16.70 -19.17
C GLU A 413 0.44 15.86 -18.85
N ILE A 414 0.57 14.75 -18.12
CA ILE A 414 -0.59 13.93 -17.71
C ILE A 414 -1.54 14.71 -16.80
N ILE A 415 -1.00 15.39 -15.78
CA ILE A 415 -1.81 16.11 -14.78
C ILE A 415 -2.49 17.33 -15.42
N ASN A 416 -1.77 18.12 -16.22
CA ASN A 416 -2.33 19.28 -16.92
C ASN A 416 -3.43 18.87 -17.90
N ASN A 417 -3.19 17.85 -18.74
CA ASN A 417 -4.18 17.37 -19.69
C ASN A 417 -5.46 16.86 -19.00
N PHE A 418 -5.33 16.25 -17.82
CA PHE A 418 -6.47 15.85 -17.00
C PHE A 418 -7.24 17.05 -16.43
N ASN A 419 -6.54 18.04 -15.86
CA ASN A 419 -7.16 19.18 -15.18
C ASN A 419 -7.80 20.19 -16.14
N GLU A 420 -7.21 20.40 -17.31
CA GLU A 420 -7.70 21.34 -18.32
C GLU A 420 -8.90 20.78 -19.10
N GLY A 421 -9.18 19.48 -19.00
CA GLY A 421 -10.24 18.84 -19.78
C GLY A 421 -10.00 18.92 -21.29
N ASN A 422 -8.74 19.00 -21.71
CA ASN A 422 -8.34 19.19 -23.11
C ASN A 422 -8.68 17.94 -23.94
N ALA A 423 -9.90 17.89 -24.48
CA ALA A 423 -10.37 16.88 -25.44
C ALA A 423 -9.61 16.93 -26.77
N ASP A 424 -8.92 18.05 -27.04
CA ASP A 424 -8.20 18.33 -28.28
C ASP A 424 -6.70 18.03 -28.18
N GLY A 425 -6.25 17.33 -27.12
CA GLY A 425 -4.85 17.12 -26.73
C GLY A 425 -3.95 16.58 -27.86
N LYS A 426 -3.52 17.46 -28.77
CA LYS A 426 -2.75 17.11 -29.97
C LYS A 426 -1.32 16.69 -29.67
N THR A 427 -0.84 16.88 -28.45
CA THR A 427 0.54 16.53 -28.11
C THR A 427 0.60 15.83 -26.76
N HIS A 428 0.60 14.49 -26.80
CA HIS A 428 1.15 13.65 -25.73
C HIS A 428 2.67 13.53 -25.89
N SER A 429 3.32 14.64 -26.26
CA SER A 429 4.69 14.64 -26.77
C SER A 429 5.70 14.25 -25.70
N LYS A 430 5.44 14.63 -24.45
CA LYS A 430 6.30 14.32 -23.31
C LYS A 430 6.15 12.86 -22.91
N VAL A 431 4.91 12.36 -22.85
CA VAL A 431 4.67 10.92 -22.66
C VAL A 431 5.33 10.11 -23.79
N GLN A 432 5.16 10.52 -25.05
CA GLN A 432 5.77 9.83 -26.20
C GLN A 432 7.30 9.89 -26.21
N ALA A 433 7.91 10.94 -25.67
CA ALA A 433 9.37 11.05 -25.59
C ALA A 433 9.96 9.95 -24.69
N ILE A 434 9.32 9.66 -23.55
CA ILE A 434 9.76 8.62 -22.62
C ILE A 434 9.68 7.22 -23.24
N LEU A 435 8.72 6.99 -24.13
CA LEU A 435 8.55 5.68 -24.79
C LEU A 435 9.64 5.38 -25.83
N LYS A 436 10.38 6.41 -26.28
CA LYS A 436 11.45 6.30 -27.29
C LYS A 436 12.84 6.23 -26.67
N SER A 437 12.99 6.69 -25.43
CA SER A 437 14.19 6.57 -24.60
C SER A 437 14.22 5.24 -23.88
#